data_AF-A0AAP0NIQ2-F1
#
_entry.id   AF-A0AAP0NIQ2-F1
#
_cell.length_a   1.000
_cell.length_b   1.000
_cell.length_c   1.000
_cell.angle_alpha   90.00
_cell.angle_beta   90.00
_cell.angle_gamma   90.00
#
_symmetry.space_group_name_H-M   'P 1'
#
loop_
_entity.id
_entity.type
_entity.pdbx_description
1 polymer ?
#
loop_
_entity_poly.entity_id
_entity_poly.type
_entity_poly.pdbx_seq_one_letter_code
_entity_poly.pdbx_strand_id
1 'polypeptide(L)'
;MKGNSDGFVRADQIDLKRLDEQLQRHLSRAWTMEKKKKEEEERSNRQEWEIDPSKLIIKAVIARGTFGTVHRGLYDGQDVAVKLLDWGEEGHRTEAEIASLRAAFTQEVAVWHKLDHPNVTKFIGATMGTSELNIQTDNGHMGMPSNICCVVVEYLPGGALKSFLIKNRRRKLAFKVVVQLALDLARGLSYLHSQKIVHRDVKTENMLLDKTRTLKIADFGVARVEASNPNDMTGETGTLGYMAPEVLNGNPYNRKCDVYSFGICLWEIYCCDMPYPDLSFSEVTSAVVRQCIQKGEKERKKERRLVQTDKCTSPDFHALTLSIPRTDSLKTVPKTIAPTTHSQFMS
;
A
#
# COMPACT_ATOMS: atom_id res chain seq x y z
N MET A 1 -88.17 -1.45 17.81
CA MET A 1 -87.23 -0.59 18.56
C MET A 1 -86.38 -1.46 19.48
N LYS A 2 -85.12 -1.70 19.15
CA LYS A 2 -84.11 -2.24 20.08
C LYS A 2 -82.96 -1.24 20.07
N GLY A 3 -82.74 -0.62 21.22
CA GLY A 3 -81.81 0.50 21.41
C GLY A 3 -80.35 0.05 21.33
N ASN A 4 -79.56 0.88 20.66
CA ASN A 4 -78.11 0.80 20.56
C ASN A 4 -77.52 1.17 21.93
N SER A 5 -76.82 0.24 22.59
CA SER A 5 -76.10 0.53 23.83
C SER A 5 -74.72 1.09 23.50
N ASP A 6 -74.61 2.42 23.52
CA ASP A 6 -73.32 3.10 23.46
C ASP A 6 -72.47 2.72 24.68
N GLY A 7 -71.40 1.96 24.43
CA GLY A 7 -70.43 1.55 25.43
C GLY A 7 -69.55 2.72 25.85
N PHE A 8 -70.00 3.52 26.82
CA PHE A 8 -69.15 4.49 27.51
C PHE A 8 -68.40 3.80 28.65
N VAL A 9 -67.09 3.64 28.50
CA VAL A 9 -66.17 3.17 29.55
C VAL A 9 -65.95 4.32 30.53
N ARG A 10 -66.13 4.10 31.84
CA ARG A 10 -65.85 5.14 32.85
C ARG A 10 -64.36 5.45 32.92
N ALA A 11 -64.02 6.74 32.92
CA ALA A 11 -62.63 7.22 32.89
C ALA A 11 -61.81 6.86 34.15
N ASP A 12 -62.47 6.52 35.27
CA ASP A 12 -61.84 6.11 36.53
C ASP A 12 -61.30 4.67 36.52
N GLN A 13 -61.67 3.85 35.52
CA GLN A 13 -61.20 2.47 35.35
C GLN A 13 -60.01 2.34 34.40
N ILE A 14 -59.54 3.44 33.80
CA ILE A 14 -58.43 3.44 32.86
C ILE A 14 -57.12 3.58 33.65
N ASP A 15 -56.41 2.47 33.82
CA ASP A 15 -55.07 2.45 34.42
C ASP A 15 -54.04 3.04 33.45
N LEU A 16 -53.90 4.37 33.52
CA LEU A 16 -53.01 5.17 32.68
C LEU A 16 -51.54 4.75 32.80
N LYS A 17 -51.09 4.24 33.96
CA LYS A 17 -49.70 3.78 34.13
C LYS A 17 -49.45 2.49 33.34
N ARG A 18 -50.38 1.55 33.41
CA ARG A 18 -50.28 0.28 32.68
C ARG A 18 -50.36 0.49 31.16
N LEU A 19 -51.15 1.47 30.72
CA LEU A 19 -51.24 1.87 29.31
C LEU A 19 -49.93 2.53 28.82
N ASP A 20 -49.32 3.38 29.63
CA ASP A 20 -48.04 4.05 29.32
C ASP A 20 -46.87 3.06 29.26
N GLU A 21 -46.81 2.10 30.18
CA GLU A 21 -45.83 1.00 30.12
C GLU A 21 -46.01 0.09 28.91
N GLN A 22 -47.25 -0.14 28.46
CA GLN A 22 -47.52 -0.86 27.22
C GLN A 22 -47.10 -0.04 26.00
N LEU A 23 -47.39 1.26 25.99
CA LEU A 23 -47.02 2.16 24.92
C LEU A 23 -45.50 2.28 24.77
N GLN A 24 -44.77 2.46 25.87
CA GLN A 24 -43.30 2.45 25.88
C GLN A 24 -42.74 1.14 25.32
N ARG A 25 -43.25 -0.01 25.76
CA ARG A 25 -42.82 -1.32 25.24
C ARG A 25 -43.10 -1.46 23.74
N HIS A 26 -44.24 -0.96 23.26
CA HIS A 26 -44.58 -0.97 21.84
C HIS A 26 -43.67 -0.04 21.03
N LEU A 27 -43.38 1.17 21.53
CA LEU A 27 -42.47 2.12 20.90
C LEU A 27 -41.04 1.58 20.84
N SER A 28 -40.52 0.97 21.91
CA SER A 28 -39.19 0.34 21.92
C SER A 28 -39.10 -0.82 20.93
N ARG A 29 -40.16 -1.63 20.80
CA ARG A 29 -40.24 -2.72 19.82
C ARG A 29 -40.34 -2.21 18.39
N ALA A 30 -41.14 -1.18 18.14
CA ALA A 30 -41.24 -0.54 16.83
C ALA A 30 -39.90 0.06 16.41
N TRP A 31 -39.24 0.79 17.32
CA TRP A 31 -37.91 1.36 17.09
C TRP A 31 -36.86 0.29 16.79
N THR A 32 -36.85 -0.82 17.54
CA THR A 32 -35.89 -1.92 17.30
C THR A 32 -36.16 -2.65 15.99
N MET A 33 -37.41 -2.82 15.60
CA MET A 33 -37.80 -3.41 14.30
C MET A 33 -37.42 -2.49 13.13
N GLU A 34 -37.65 -1.17 13.29
CA GLU A 34 -37.30 -0.17 12.28
C GLU A 34 -35.79 -0.02 12.14
N LYS A 35 -35.05 -0.07 13.27
CA LYS A 35 -33.59 -0.11 13.28
C LYS A 35 -33.06 -1.37 12.58
N LYS A 36 -33.62 -2.55 12.88
CA LYS A 36 -33.26 -3.80 12.20
C LYS A 36 -33.54 -3.74 10.70
N LYS A 37 -34.69 -3.22 10.31
CA LYS A 37 -35.07 -3.08 8.90
C LYS A 37 -34.10 -2.15 8.16
N LYS A 38 -33.72 -1.04 8.79
CA LYS A 38 -32.73 -0.10 8.25
C LYS A 38 -31.33 -0.71 8.17
N GLU A 39 -30.91 -1.47 9.18
CA GLU A 39 -29.66 -2.23 9.18
C GLU A 39 -29.64 -3.32 8.08
N GLU A 40 -30.77 -3.99 7.84
CA GLU A 40 -30.91 -5.01 6.77
C GLU A 40 -30.89 -4.39 5.36
N GLU A 41 -31.57 -3.26 5.15
CA GLU A 41 -31.54 -2.52 3.89
C GLU A 41 -30.15 -1.92 3.61
N GLU A 42 -29.48 -1.35 4.62
CA GLU A 42 -28.10 -0.87 4.50
C GLU A 42 -27.14 -2.02 4.19
N ARG A 43 -27.32 -3.19 4.81
CA ARG A 43 -26.50 -4.38 4.54
C ARG A 43 -26.72 -4.92 3.13
N SER A 44 -27.91 -4.75 2.55
CA SER A 44 -28.20 -5.12 1.16
C SER A 44 -27.58 -4.19 0.11
N ASN A 45 -27.26 -2.94 0.47
CA ASN A 45 -26.68 -1.94 -0.44
C ASN A 45 -25.15 -1.81 -0.36
N ARG A 46 -24.52 -2.42 0.66
CA ARG A 46 -23.06 -2.38 0.81
C ARG A 46 -22.37 -3.23 -0.25
N GLN A 47 -21.24 -2.73 -0.73
CA GLN A 47 -20.39 -3.51 -1.62
C GLN A 47 -19.73 -4.67 -0.87
N GLU A 48 -19.39 -5.76 -1.56
CA GLU A 48 -18.79 -6.96 -0.93
C GLU A 48 -17.48 -6.66 -0.18
N TRP A 49 -16.73 -5.66 -0.64
CA TRP A 49 -15.47 -5.22 -0.05
C TRP A 49 -15.64 -4.18 1.07
N GLU A 50 -16.84 -3.65 1.28
CA GLU A 50 -17.09 -2.64 2.31
C GLU A 50 -17.13 -3.27 3.71
N ILE A 51 -16.32 -2.74 4.62
CA ILE A 51 -16.36 -3.18 6.01
C ILE A 51 -17.54 -2.56 6.75
N ASP A 52 -18.08 -3.29 7.71
CA ASP A 52 -18.89 -2.72 8.78
C ASP A 52 -18.04 -1.89 9.76
N PRO A 53 -18.14 -0.55 9.79
CA PRO A 53 -17.29 0.29 10.64
C PRO A 53 -17.51 0.04 12.13
N SER A 54 -18.69 -0.47 12.52
CA SER A 54 -19.00 -0.78 13.92
C SER A 54 -18.15 -1.92 14.50
N LYS A 55 -17.60 -2.77 13.62
CA LYS A 55 -16.70 -3.87 13.96
C LYS A 55 -15.24 -3.49 13.97
N LEU A 56 -14.90 -2.27 13.56
CA LEU A 56 -13.53 -1.76 13.49
C LEU A 56 -13.20 -0.95 14.75
N ILE A 57 -12.10 -1.33 15.39
CA ILE A 57 -11.50 -0.59 16.51
C ILE A 57 -10.10 -0.18 16.09
N ILE A 58 -9.86 1.12 15.96
CA ILE A 58 -8.54 1.70 15.65
C ILE A 58 -7.77 1.88 16.95
N LYS A 59 -6.51 1.42 16.95
CA LYS A 59 -5.60 1.50 18.10
C LYS A 59 -4.48 2.49 17.82
N ALA A 60 -3.29 2.21 18.32
CA ALA A 60 -2.12 3.05 18.14
C ALA A 60 -1.66 3.18 16.68
N VAL A 61 -1.13 4.36 16.35
CA VAL A 61 -0.39 4.63 15.11
C VAL A 61 0.85 3.73 15.07
N ILE A 62 1.03 3.01 13.96
CA ILE A 62 2.22 2.18 13.70
C ILE A 62 3.14 2.76 12.64
N ALA A 63 2.63 3.59 11.73
CA ALA A 63 3.43 4.29 10.73
C ALA A 63 2.77 5.60 10.28
N ARG A 64 3.59 6.53 9.79
CA ARG A 64 3.15 7.75 9.11
C ARG A 64 3.81 7.76 7.73
N GLY A 65 3.00 7.81 6.68
CA GLY A 65 3.44 7.85 5.29
C GLY A 65 3.13 9.19 4.63
N THR A 66 3.51 9.31 3.36
CA THR A 66 3.21 10.49 2.54
C THR A 66 1.71 10.69 2.29
N PHE A 67 0.96 9.59 2.20
CA PHE A 67 -0.47 9.59 1.87
C PHE A 67 -1.39 9.47 3.08
N GLY A 68 -0.85 9.51 4.30
CA GLY A 68 -1.63 9.43 5.54
C GLY A 68 -0.99 8.62 6.64
N THR A 69 -1.82 8.06 7.53
CA THR A 69 -1.35 7.35 8.73
C THR A 69 -1.80 5.89 8.73
N VAL A 70 -0.94 5.01 9.21
CA VAL A 70 -1.26 3.59 9.40
C VAL A 70 -1.35 3.31 10.89
N HIS A 71 -2.45 2.72 11.30
CA HIS A 71 -2.74 2.33 12.67
C HIS A 71 -2.82 0.82 12.77
N ARG A 72 -2.52 0.27 13.94
CA ARG A 72 -2.96 -1.08 14.27
C ARG A 72 -4.44 -1.02 14.65
N GLY A 73 -5.19 -2.07 14.41
CA GLY A 73 -6.59 -2.15 14.78
C GLY A 73 -7.06 -3.57 15.03
N LEU A 74 -8.33 -3.68 15.44
CA LEU A 74 -9.07 -4.93 15.49
C LEU A 74 -10.29 -4.81 14.57
N TYR A 75 -10.48 -5.79 13.69
CA TYR A 75 -11.68 -5.91 12.88
C TYR A 75 -12.31 -7.28 13.10
N ASP A 76 -13.53 -7.32 13.63
CA ASP A 76 -14.25 -8.56 13.96
C ASP A 76 -13.41 -9.55 14.81
N GLY A 77 -12.62 -9.00 15.75
CA GLY A 77 -11.71 -9.77 16.61
C GLY A 77 -10.35 -10.12 15.98
N GLN A 78 -10.13 -9.84 14.69
CA GLN A 78 -8.87 -10.09 14.00
C GLN A 78 -7.94 -8.86 14.03
N ASP A 79 -6.64 -9.09 14.23
CA ASP A 79 -5.61 -8.03 14.22
C ASP A 79 -5.39 -7.53 12.80
N VAL A 80 -5.48 -6.20 12.61
CA VAL A 80 -5.46 -5.56 11.28
C VAL A 80 -4.57 -4.32 11.26
N ALA A 81 -4.12 -3.95 10.07
CA ALA A 81 -3.53 -2.65 9.80
C ALA A 81 -4.56 -1.76 9.10
N VAL A 82 -4.74 -0.55 9.60
CA VAL A 82 -5.74 0.42 9.16
C VAL A 82 -5.02 1.62 8.57
N LYS A 83 -5.11 1.79 7.26
CA LYS A 83 -4.54 2.94 6.55
C LYS A 83 -5.61 4.00 6.38
N LEU A 84 -5.42 5.13 7.06
CA LEU A 84 -6.23 6.33 6.90
C LEU A 84 -5.58 7.21 5.85
N LEU A 85 -6.26 7.37 4.72
CA LEU A 85 -5.83 8.17 3.58
C LEU A 85 -6.62 9.46 3.58
N ASP A 86 -5.91 10.58 3.71
CA ASP A 86 -6.50 11.92 3.58
C ASP A 86 -6.36 12.37 2.13
N TRP A 87 -7.48 12.62 1.47
CA TRP A 87 -7.45 13.08 0.08
C TRP A 87 -7.26 14.60 -0.05
N GLY A 88 -7.11 15.36 1.03
CA GLY A 88 -6.83 16.80 1.03
C GLY A 88 -7.98 17.65 1.57
N GLU A 89 -7.73 18.94 1.77
CA GLU A 89 -8.57 19.86 2.56
C GLU A 89 -10.06 19.93 2.13
N GLU A 90 -10.94 19.90 3.13
CA GLU A 90 -12.37 20.19 2.97
C GLU A 90 -12.56 21.60 2.41
N GLY A 91 -13.44 21.74 1.41
CA GLY A 91 -13.94 23.05 0.96
C GLY A 91 -13.48 23.55 -0.43
N HIS A 92 -12.53 22.89 -1.10
CA HIS A 92 -12.06 23.31 -2.43
C HIS A 92 -12.46 22.37 -3.59
N ARG A 93 -13.18 21.28 -3.29
CA ARG A 93 -13.57 20.30 -4.30
C ARG A 93 -15.05 20.35 -4.58
N THR A 94 -15.38 20.35 -5.86
CA THR A 94 -16.76 20.19 -6.34
C THR A 94 -17.27 18.80 -5.99
N GLU A 95 -18.59 18.66 -5.86
CA GLU A 95 -19.25 17.38 -5.63
C GLU A 95 -18.91 16.35 -6.72
N ALA A 96 -18.72 16.81 -7.97
CA ALA A 96 -18.28 15.99 -9.09
C ALA A 96 -16.86 15.43 -8.93
N GLU A 97 -15.92 16.23 -8.40
CA GLU A 97 -14.55 15.76 -8.12
C GLU A 97 -14.53 14.73 -6.99
N ILE A 98 -15.33 14.95 -5.94
CA ILE A 98 -15.49 13.99 -4.85
C ILE A 98 -16.08 12.67 -5.38
N ALA A 99 -17.12 12.74 -6.22
CA ALA A 99 -17.71 11.56 -6.84
C ALA A 99 -16.71 10.80 -7.73
N SER A 100 -15.90 11.52 -8.52
CA SER A 100 -14.85 10.92 -9.35
C SER A 100 -13.77 10.21 -8.53
N LEU A 101 -13.29 10.84 -7.44
CA LEU A 101 -12.33 10.23 -6.52
C LEU A 101 -12.90 8.97 -5.86
N ARG A 102 -14.15 9.02 -5.41
CA ARG A 102 -14.85 7.86 -4.84
C ARG A 102 -14.98 6.72 -5.86
N ALA A 103 -15.29 7.03 -7.11
CA ALA A 103 -15.39 6.03 -8.18
C ALA A 103 -14.03 5.37 -8.46
N ALA A 104 -12.96 6.16 -8.55
CA ALA A 104 -11.60 5.65 -8.75
C ALA A 104 -11.17 4.73 -7.60
N PHE A 105 -11.38 5.15 -6.35
CA PHE A 105 -11.09 4.34 -5.18
C PHE A 105 -11.89 3.05 -5.15
N THR A 106 -13.20 3.11 -5.42
CA THR A 106 -14.09 1.94 -5.48
C THR A 106 -13.57 0.91 -6.48
N GLN A 107 -13.13 1.36 -7.65
CA GLN A 107 -12.55 0.48 -8.66
C GLN A 107 -11.25 -0.17 -8.17
N GLU A 108 -10.37 0.59 -7.51
CA GLU A 108 -9.10 0.08 -6.99
C GLU A 108 -9.30 -0.96 -5.88
N VAL A 109 -10.15 -0.68 -4.89
CA VAL A 109 -10.42 -1.61 -3.78
C VAL A 109 -11.18 -2.86 -4.25
N ALA A 110 -12.05 -2.75 -5.25
CA ALA A 110 -12.73 -3.90 -5.83
C ALA A 110 -11.76 -4.86 -6.55
N VAL A 111 -10.71 -4.33 -7.17
CA VAL A 111 -9.62 -5.14 -7.76
C VAL A 111 -8.80 -5.78 -6.64
N TRP A 112 -8.40 -5.01 -5.63
CA TRP A 112 -7.59 -5.52 -4.52
C TRP A 112 -8.32 -6.60 -3.70
N HIS A 113 -9.62 -6.45 -3.50
CA HIS A 113 -10.46 -7.43 -2.81
C HIS A 113 -10.42 -8.83 -3.44
N LYS A 114 -10.19 -8.92 -4.76
CA LYS A 114 -10.09 -10.19 -5.49
C LYS A 114 -8.70 -10.82 -5.44
N LEU A 115 -7.71 -10.12 -4.89
CA LEU A 115 -6.34 -10.63 -4.80
C LEU A 115 -6.21 -11.61 -3.64
N ASP A 116 -5.74 -12.81 -3.94
CA ASP A 116 -5.44 -13.85 -2.96
C ASP A 116 -4.15 -14.58 -3.34
N HIS A 117 -3.07 -14.30 -2.60
CA HIS A 117 -1.77 -14.91 -2.81
C HIS A 117 -0.93 -14.83 -1.53
N PRO A 118 -0.16 -15.88 -1.17
CA PRO A 118 0.61 -15.92 0.07
C PRO A 118 1.66 -14.81 0.22
N ASN A 119 2.16 -14.27 -0.90
CA ASN A 119 3.15 -13.19 -0.92
C ASN A 119 2.56 -11.81 -1.27
N VAL A 120 1.24 -11.63 -1.15
CA VAL A 120 0.56 -10.34 -1.28
C VAL A 120 -0.27 -10.12 -0.01
N THR A 121 -0.29 -8.89 0.52
CA THR A 121 -1.11 -8.58 1.69
C THR A 121 -2.59 -8.79 1.40
N LYS A 122 -3.24 -9.57 2.25
CA LYS A 122 -4.68 -9.82 2.22
C LYS A 122 -5.43 -8.54 2.55
N PHE A 123 -6.23 -8.11 1.59
CA PHE A 123 -7.20 -7.05 1.78
C PHE A 123 -8.38 -7.58 2.58
N ILE A 124 -8.82 -6.81 3.57
CA ILE A 124 -9.96 -7.17 4.42
C ILE A 124 -11.18 -6.38 4.02
N GLY A 125 -11.00 -5.08 3.76
CA GLY A 125 -12.05 -4.23 3.23
C GLY A 125 -11.68 -2.77 3.31
N ALA A 126 -12.61 -1.91 2.90
CA ALA A 126 -12.45 -0.47 2.99
C ALA A 126 -13.74 0.21 3.41
N THR A 127 -13.63 1.47 3.85
CA THR A 127 -14.77 2.35 4.05
C THR A 127 -14.38 3.77 3.65
N MET A 128 -15.30 4.50 3.04
CA MET A 128 -15.10 5.91 2.74
C MET A 128 -15.77 6.75 3.82
N GLY A 129 -15.10 7.80 4.28
CA GLY A 129 -15.64 8.71 5.28
C GLY A 129 -16.96 9.31 4.81
N THR A 130 -18.00 9.11 5.62
CA THR A 130 -19.21 9.92 5.60
C THR A 130 -19.26 10.68 6.92
N SER A 131 -19.90 11.84 6.94
CA SER A 131 -20.02 12.70 8.12
C SER A 131 -20.66 12.01 9.34
N GLU A 132 -21.29 10.85 9.13
CA GLU A 132 -21.98 10.04 10.14
C GLU A 132 -21.16 8.82 10.60
N LEU A 133 -20.00 8.56 9.98
CA LEU A 133 -19.21 7.38 10.25
C LEU A 133 -18.39 7.57 11.54
N ASN A 134 -18.78 6.83 12.58
CA ASN A 134 -18.12 6.87 13.87
C ASN A 134 -17.29 5.60 14.08
N ILE A 135 -15.97 5.71 14.00
CA ILE A 135 -15.07 4.57 14.20
C ILE A 135 -14.63 4.53 15.66
N GLN A 136 -14.66 3.34 16.27
CA GLN A 136 -14.21 3.16 17.64
C GLN A 136 -12.69 3.29 17.72
N THR A 137 -12.22 3.92 18.79
CA THR A 137 -10.80 4.04 19.15
C THR A 137 -10.59 3.63 20.60
N ASP A 138 -9.35 3.33 20.99
CA ASP A 138 -9.02 3.03 22.40
C ASP A 138 -9.44 4.16 23.37
N ASN A 139 -9.58 5.40 22.90
CA ASN A 139 -9.92 6.57 23.71
C ASN A 139 -11.35 7.09 23.49
N GLY A 140 -12.23 6.31 22.85
CA GLY A 140 -13.62 6.69 22.58
C GLY A 140 -13.95 6.61 21.09
N HIS A 141 -14.61 7.63 20.55
CA HIS A 141 -15.06 7.63 19.15
C HIS A 141 -14.29 8.64 18.31
N MET A 142 -13.97 8.25 17.07
CA MET A 142 -13.40 9.13 16.05
C MET A 142 -14.43 9.28 14.93
N GLY A 143 -15.03 10.47 14.83
CA GLY A 143 -15.78 10.85 13.65
C GLY A 143 -14.83 10.96 12.46
N MET A 144 -15.13 10.26 11.36
CA MET A 144 -14.33 10.34 10.16
C MET A 144 -14.78 11.53 9.30
N PRO A 145 -13.89 12.47 8.99
CA PRO A 145 -14.15 13.50 7.99
C PRO A 145 -14.52 12.89 6.64
N SER A 146 -15.34 13.61 5.86
CA SER A 146 -15.86 13.15 4.57
C SER A 146 -14.78 12.92 3.49
N ASN A 147 -13.59 13.46 3.71
CA ASN A 147 -12.42 13.41 2.85
C ASN A 147 -11.39 12.33 3.24
N ILE A 148 -11.64 11.55 4.30
CA ILE A 148 -10.74 10.46 4.70
C ILE A 148 -11.35 9.12 4.28
N CYS A 149 -10.57 8.29 3.59
CA CYS A 149 -10.92 6.89 3.39
C CYS A 149 -10.03 5.97 4.23
N CYS A 150 -10.60 4.83 4.59
CA CYS A 150 -10.00 3.84 5.46
C CYS A 150 -9.86 2.54 4.67
N VAL A 151 -8.64 2.03 4.61
CA VAL A 151 -8.32 0.73 4.01
C VAL A 151 -7.82 -0.20 5.12
N VAL A 152 -8.44 -1.37 5.21
CA VAL A 152 -8.13 -2.39 6.22
C VAL A 152 -7.50 -3.60 5.55
N VAL A 153 -6.32 -3.98 6.04
CA VAL A 153 -5.55 -5.13 5.55
C VAL A 153 -5.05 -5.97 6.71
N GLU A 154 -4.57 -7.17 6.44
CA GLU A 154 -3.95 -8.01 7.47
C GLU A 154 -2.78 -7.30 8.17
N TYR A 155 -2.69 -7.43 9.50
CA TYR A 155 -1.54 -6.95 10.24
C TYR A 155 -0.36 -7.93 10.13
N LEU A 156 0.81 -7.41 9.75
CA LEU A 156 2.04 -8.19 9.60
C LEU A 156 3.06 -7.83 10.69
N PRO A 157 3.18 -8.66 11.75
CA PRO A 157 3.93 -8.30 12.97
C PRO A 157 5.45 -8.28 12.77
N GLY A 158 5.97 -8.86 11.69
CA GLY A 158 7.39 -8.81 11.35
C GLY A 158 7.83 -7.44 10.82
N GLY A 159 6.87 -6.56 10.50
CA GLY A 159 7.13 -5.20 10.03
C GLY A 159 7.82 -5.15 8.67
N ALA A 160 8.35 -3.98 8.32
CA ALA A 160 8.99 -3.76 7.03
C ALA A 160 10.33 -4.50 6.89
N LEU A 161 10.55 -5.09 5.71
CA LEU A 161 11.78 -5.76 5.32
C LEU A 161 12.99 -4.84 5.47
N LYS A 162 12.87 -3.55 5.12
CA LYS A 162 13.94 -2.55 5.30
C LYS A 162 14.49 -2.56 6.73
N SER A 163 13.61 -2.50 7.72
CA SER A 163 13.98 -2.53 9.15
C SER A 163 14.64 -3.85 9.53
N PHE A 164 14.17 -4.97 8.97
CA PHE A 164 14.78 -6.28 9.18
C PHE A 164 16.19 -6.37 8.60
N LEU A 165 16.42 -5.84 7.39
CA LEU A 165 17.74 -5.80 6.74
C LEU A 165 18.73 -4.93 7.51
N ILE A 166 18.31 -3.72 7.93
CA ILE A 166 19.16 -2.81 8.73
C ILE A 166 19.62 -3.47 10.02
N LYS A 167 18.73 -4.16 10.74
CA LYS A 167 19.07 -4.91 11.97
C LYS A 167 20.11 -6.01 11.72
N ASN A 168 20.17 -6.56 10.51
CA ASN A 168 21.10 -7.61 10.12
C ASN A 168 22.30 -7.10 9.31
N ARG A 169 22.50 -5.78 9.17
CA ARG A 169 23.56 -5.19 8.33
C ARG A 169 24.97 -5.70 8.64
N ARG A 170 25.28 -5.94 9.94
CA ARG A 170 26.60 -6.44 10.38
C ARG A 170 26.76 -7.95 10.24
N ARG A 171 25.76 -8.71 10.69
CA ARG A 171 25.82 -10.19 10.71
C ARG A 171 25.51 -10.83 9.36
N LYS A 172 24.83 -10.08 8.48
CA LYS A 172 24.21 -10.52 7.23
C LYS A 172 23.20 -11.64 7.45
N LEU A 173 22.38 -11.90 6.44
CA LEU A 173 21.42 -13.00 6.46
C LEU A 173 22.08 -14.29 5.97
N ALA A 174 21.63 -15.43 6.50
CA ALA A 174 21.99 -16.71 5.93
C ALA A 174 21.49 -16.79 4.47
N PHE A 175 22.30 -17.38 3.58
CA PHE A 175 21.98 -17.42 2.15
C PHE A 175 20.61 -18.05 1.85
N LYS A 176 20.21 -19.08 2.60
CA LYS A 176 18.86 -19.68 2.49
C LYS A 176 17.74 -18.66 2.74
N VAL A 177 17.91 -17.75 3.69
CA VAL A 177 16.94 -16.69 4.00
C VAL A 177 16.90 -15.65 2.89
N VAL A 178 18.07 -15.27 2.35
CA VAL A 178 18.17 -14.36 1.20
C VAL A 178 17.39 -14.92 0.00
N VAL A 179 17.62 -16.19 -0.35
CA VAL A 179 16.93 -16.86 -1.46
C VAL A 179 15.43 -16.94 -1.20
N GLN A 180 15.00 -17.27 0.02
CA GLN A 180 13.58 -17.34 0.37
C GLN A 180 12.88 -15.98 0.19
N LEU A 181 13.46 -14.89 0.71
CA LEU A 181 12.89 -13.55 0.58
C LEU A 181 12.81 -13.11 -0.89
N ALA A 182 13.85 -13.40 -1.68
CA ALA A 182 13.88 -13.13 -3.12
C ALA A 182 12.77 -13.89 -3.87
N LEU A 183 12.57 -15.17 -3.55
CA LEU A 183 11.54 -16.01 -4.16
C LEU A 183 10.14 -15.55 -3.79
N ASP A 184 9.90 -15.21 -2.52
CA ASP A 184 8.62 -14.71 -2.04
C ASP A 184 8.24 -13.42 -2.78
N LEU A 185 9.17 -12.47 -2.89
CA LEU A 185 8.96 -11.22 -3.62
C LEU A 185 8.69 -11.47 -5.12
N ALA A 186 9.48 -12.34 -5.76
CA ALA A 186 9.29 -12.69 -7.16
C ALA A 186 7.92 -13.34 -7.43
N ARG A 187 7.48 -14.25 -6.54
CA ARG A 187 6.16 -14.90 -6.63
C ARG A 187 5.02 -13.89 -6.49
N GLY A 188 5.10 -13.01 -5.50
CA GLY A 188 4.12 -11.94 -5.30
C GLY A 188 4.01 -11.02 -6.52
N LEU A 189 5.14 -10.56 -7.06
CA LEU A 189 5.15 -9.70 -8.26
C LEU A 189 4.63 -10.43 -9.50
N SER A 190 5.05 -11.69 -9.69
CA SER A 190 4.55 -12.51 -10.79
C SER A 190 3.03 -12.70 -10.72
N TYR A 191 2.48 -12.90 -9.51
CA TYR A 191 1.04 -12.98 -9.31
C TYR A 191 0.34 -11.67 -9.68
N LEU A 192 0.81 -10.52 -9.17
CA LEU A 192 0.24 -9.21 -9.53
C LEU A 192 0.26 -8.96 -11.04
N HIS A 193 1.38 -9.24 -11.69
CA HIS A 193 1.53 -9.10 -13.15
C HIS A 193 0.62 -10.06 -13.93
N SER A 194 0.29 -11.23 -13.38
CA SER A 194 -0.71 -12.15 -13.96
C SER A 194 -2.13 -11.58 -13.90
N GLN A 195 -2.42 -10.81 -12.85
CA GLN A 195 -3.68 -10.08 -12.67
C GLN A 195 -3.70 -8.72 -13.38
N LYS A 196 -2.69 -8.44 -14.23
CA LYS A 196 -2.53 -7.16 -14.93
C LYS A 196 -2.42 -5.97 -14.00
N ILE A 197 -1.79 -6.14 -12.84
CA ILE A 197 -1.55 -5.06 -11.87
C ILE A 197 -0.07 -4.70 -11.89
N VAL A 198 0.24 -3.41 -12.04
CA VAL A 198 1.59 -2.86 -11.91
C VAL A 198 1.68 -2.16 -10.54
N HIS A 199 2.68 -2.53 -9.74
CA HIS A 199 2.81 -2.05 -8.37
C HIS A 199 3.33 -0.60 -8.29
N ARG A 200 4.30 -0.23 -9.15
CA ARG A 200 4.89 1.13 -9.30
C ARG A 200 5.73 1.66 -8.13
N ASP A 201 5.57 1.15 -6.92
CA ASP A 201 6.40 1.51 -5.76
C ASP A 201 7.00 0.29 -5.04
N VAL A 202 7.66 -0.59 -5.81
CA VAL A 202 8.34 -1.77 -5.27
C VAL A 202 9.61 -1.33 -4.53
N LYS A 203 9.61 -1.50 -3.21
CA LYS A 203 10.74 -1.19 -2.32
C LYS A 203 10.64 -1.97 -1.02
N THR A 204 11.74 -2.14 -0.30
CA THR A 204 11.76 -2.93 0.95
C THR A 204 10.98 -2.31 2.12
N GLU A 205 10.54 -1.05 2.00
CA GLU A 205 9.58 -0.42 2.92
C GLU A 205 8.16 -0.97 2.74
N ASN A 206 7.80 -1.30 1.50
CA ASN A 206 6.49 -1.82 1.12
C ASN A 206 6.47 -3.36 1.10
N MET A 207 7.58 -4.01 1.49
CA MET A 207 7.64 -5.46 1.69
C MET A 207 7.55 -5.73 3.19
N LEU A 208 6.50 -6.41 3.62
CA LEU A 208 6.25 -6.70 5.02
C LEU A 208 6.49 -8.18 5.33
N LEU A 209 6.85 -8.49 6.58
CA LEU A 209 7.10 -9.85 7.04
C LEU A 209 5.98 -10.30 7.98
N ASP A 210 5.48 -11.52 7.77
CA ASP A 210 4.55 -12.14 8.71
C ASP A 210 5.28 -12.72 9.95
N LYS A 211 4.52 -13.37 10.84
CA LYS A 211 5.06 -14.03 12.04
C LYS A 211 6.08 -15.14 11.76
N THR A 212 6.02 -15.75 10.57
CA THR A 212 6.92 -16.82 10.11
C THR A 212 8.07 -16.30 9.24
N ARG A 213 8.16 -14.97 9.04
CA ARG A 213 9.10 -14.29 8.13
C ARG A 213 8.84 -14.60 6.65
N THR A 214 7.62 -14.98 6.31
CA THR A 214 7.16 -14.99 4.91
C THR A 214 6.97 -13.54 4.46
N LEU A 215 7.53 -13.21 3.30
CA LEU A 215 7.42 -11.86 2.74
C LEU A 215 6.10 -11.68 2.00
N LYS A 216 5.44 -10.55 2.27
CA LYS A 216 4.25 -10.10 1.56
C LYS A 216 4.43 -8.68 1.02
N ILE A 217 4.00 -8.49 -0.23
CA ILE A 217 3.94 -7.18 -0.88
C ILE A 217 2.75 -6.41 -0.32
N ALA A 218 3.01 -5.19 0.15
CA ALA A 218 2.04 -4.27 0.73
C ALA A 218 2.04 -2.92 -0.02
N ASP A 219 1.07 -2.08 0.32
CA ASP A 219 0.92 -0.69 -0.16
C ASP A 219 0.67 -0.52 -1.68
N PHE A 220 -0.59 -0.72 -2.07
CA PHE A 220 -1.09 -0.51 -3.43
C PHE A 220 -1.54 0.94 -3.70
N GLY A 221 -1.17 1.91 -2.86
CA GLY A 221 -1.68 3.29 -2.94
C GLY A 221 -1.36 4.04 -4.24
N VAL A 222 -0.48 3.49 -5.07
CA VAL A 222 -0.16 3.98 -6.42
C VAL A 222 -0.26 2.88 -7.49
N ALA A 223 -0.75 1.69 -7.13
CA ALA A 223 -0.86 0.58 -8.06
C ALA A 223 -1.94 0.87 -9.10
N ARG A 224 -1.72 0.39 -10.32
CA ARG A 224 -2.66 0.57 -11.44
C ARG A 224 -2.87 -0.74 -12.18
N VAL A 225 -4.07 -0.92 -12.72
CA VAL A 225 -4.31 -1.93 -13.75
C VAL A 225 -3.51 -1.51 -14.98
N GLU A 226 -2.73 -2.44 -15.53
CA GLU A 226 -1.93 -2.26 -16.74
C GLU A 226 -2.87 -1.85 -17.88
N ALA A 227 -2.72 -0.61 -18.35
CA ALA A 227 -3.51 -0.11 -19.46
C ALA A 227 -3.12 -0.83 -20.75
N SER A 228 -4.09 -1.05 -21.64
CA SER A 228 -3.85 -1.62 -22.97
C SER A 228 -2.92 -0.75 -23.80
N ASN A 229 -2.87 0.56 -23.52
CA ASN A 229 -1.99 1.51 -24.18
C ASN A 229 -0.89 1.99 -23.21
N PRO A 230 0.41 1.81 -23.51
CA PRO A 230 1.50 2.24 -22.65
C PRO A 230 1.50 3.74 -22.35
N ASN A 231 0.93 4.55 -23.25
CA ASN A 231 0.81 6.00 -23.11
C ASN A 231 -0.18 6.43 -22.01
N ASP A 232 -1.01 5.52 -21.49
CA ASP A 232 -1.94 5.82 -20.40
C ASP A 232 -1.27 5.62 -19.03
N MET A 233 -0.11 4.95 -18.98
CA MET A 233 0.72 4.82 -17.79
C MET A 233 1.66 6.02 -17.70
N THR A 234 1.11 7.15 -17.25
CA THR A 234 1.86 8.40 -17.04
C THR A 234 1.91 8.76 -15.54
N GLY A 235 2.94 9.53 -15.16
CA GLY A 235 3.13 10.04 -13.80
C GLY A 235 4.43 9.57 -13.13
N GLU A 236 5.17 10.54 -12.59
CA GLU A 236 6.35 10.34 -11.75
C GLU A 236 5.92 9.87 -10.35
N THR A 237 5.62 8.58 -10.22
CA THR A 237 5.28 7.98 -8.91
C THR A 237 6.26 6.88 -8.57
N GLY A 238 6.67 6.83 -7.31
CA GLY A 238 7.57 5.81 -6.80
C GLY A 238 8.72 6.45 -6.03
N THR A 239 9.48 5.62 -5.33
CA THR A 239 10.64 6.07 -4.56
C THR A 239 11.87 6.04 -5.46
N LEU A 240 12.49 7.19 -5.70
CA LEU A 240 13.46 7.41 -6.79
C LEU A 240 14.65 6.44 -6.82
N GLY A 241 15.16 6.02 -5.66
CA GLY A 241 16.22 5.01 -5.59
C GLY A 241 15.84 3.65 -6.16
N TYR A 242 14.55 3.41 -6.40
CA TYR A 242 13.98 2.17 -6.94
C TYR A 242 13.35 2.38 -8.32
N MET A 243 13.20 3.62 -8.79
CA MET A 243 12.51 3.90 -10.05
C MET A 243 13.35 3.51 -11.26
N ALA A 244 12.68 2.89 -12.23
CA ALA A 244 13.30 2.55 -13.50
C ALA A 244 13.59 3.84 -14.29
N PRO A 245 14.67 3.86 -15.11
CA PRO A 245 15.10 5.06 -15.83
C PRO A 245 14.05 5.59 -16.82
N GLU A 246 13.22 4.73 -17.40
CA GLU A 246 12.10 5.14 -18.25
C GLU A 246 11.04 5.92 -17.47
N VAL A 247 10.79 5.56 -16.21
CA VAL A 247 9.85 6.27 -15.33
C VAL A 247 10.44 7.61 -14.91
N LEU A 248 11.74 7.64 -14.56
CA LEU A 248 12.45 8.88 -14.21
C LEU A 248 12.49 9.90 -15.35
N ASN A 249 12.49 9.44 -16.60
CA ASN A 249 12.48 10.30 -17.78
C ASN A 249 11.07 10.71 -18.22
N GLY A 250 10.02 10.31 -17.49
CA GLY A 250 8.63 10.57 -17.86
C GLY A 250 8.17 9.86 -19.14
N ASN A 251 8.88 8.82 -19.57
CA ASN A 251 8.49 8.04 -20.74
C ASN A 251 7.33 7.08 -20.40
N PRO A 252 6.53 6.66 -21.38
CA PRO A 252 5.58 5.56 -21.22
C PRO A 252 6.27 4.30 -20.67
N TYR A 253 5.65 3.65 -19.69
CA TYR A 253 6.18 2.45 -19.04
C TYR A 253 5.11 1.38 -18.80
N ASN A 254 5.57 0.18 -18.45
CA ASN A 254 4.70 -0.97 -18.17
C ASN A 254 5.23 -1.73 -16.95
N ARG A 255 4.73 -2.94 -16.70
CA ARG A 255 5.16 -3.82 -15.60
C ARG A 255 6.67 -4.09 -15.48
N LYS A 256 7.49 -3.76 -16.50
CA LYS A 256 8.96 -3.88 -16.43
C LYS A 256 9.59 -2.90 -15.45
N CYS A 257 8.93 -1.80 -15.10
CA CYS A 257 9.44 -0.90 -14.06
C CYS A 257 9.55 -1.62 -12.70
N ASP A 258 8.57 -2.45 -12.34
CA ASP A 258 8.60 -3.27 -11.12
C ASP A 258 9.77 -4.26 -11.13
N VAL A 259 10.17 -4.76 -12.31
CA VAL A 259 11.30 -5.70 -12.45
C VAL A 259 12.64 -4.99 -12.18
N TYR A 260 12.78 -3.74 -12.58
CA TYR A 260 13.94 -2.93 -12.23
C TYR A 260 14.01 -2.72 -10.72
N SER A 261 12.91 -2.27 -10.11
CA SER A 261 12.80 -2.04 -8.66
C SER A 261 13.03 -3.33 -7.85
N PHE A 262 12.56 -4.47 -8.37
CA PHE A 262 12.87 -5.80 -7.83
C PHE A 262 14.37 -6.08 -7.80
N GLY A 263 15.11 -5.72 -8.87
CA GLY A 263 16.57 -5.84 -8.91
C GLY A 263 17.27 -5.05 -7.80
N ILE A 264 16.79 -3.84 -7.50
CA ILE A 264 17.29 -3.04 -6.37
C ILE A 264 16.99 -3.75 -5.04
N CYS A 265 15.76 -4.25 -4.85
CA CYS A 265 15.40 -5.00 -3.65
C CYS A 265 16.24 -6.27 -3.46
N LEU A 266 16.56 -7.00 -4.53
CA LEU A 266 17.44 -8.18 -4.47
C LEU A 266 18.83 -7.81 -3.95
N TRP A 267 19.37 -6.69 -4.40
CA TRP A 267 20.65 -6.19 -3.89
C TRP A 267 20.57 -5.85 -2.40
N GLU A 268 19.51 -5.17 -1.96
CA GLU A 268 19.32 -4.85 -0.54
C GLU A 268 19.20 -6.10 0.32
N ILE A 269 18.45 -7.11 -0.13
CA ILE A 269 18.28 -8.37 0.59
C ILE A 269 19.63 -9.09 0.72
N TYR A 270 20.39 -9.17 -0.38
CA TYR A 270 21.70 -9.85 -0.40
C TYR A 270 22.74 -9.11 0.46
N CYS A 271 22.85 -7.80 0.28
CA CYS A 271 23.85 -6.97 0.95
C CYS A 271 23.44 -6.60 2.38
N CYS A 272 22.15 -6.71 2.75
CA CYS A 272 21.59 -6.13 3.97
C CYS A 272 22.00 -4.66 4.14
N ASP A 273 21.99 -3.90 3.04
CA ASP A 273 22.42 -2.50 3.00
C ASP A 273 21.46 -1.69 2.12
N MET A 274 21.48 -0.37 2.27
CA MET A 274 20.64 0.55 1.51
C MET A 274 21.44 1.15 0.35
N PRO A 275 20.87 1.22 -0.86
CA PRO A 275 21.56 1.77 -2.01
C PRO A 275 21.74 3.28 -1.81
N TYR A 276 22.92 3.77 -2.19
CA TYR A 276 23.25 5.20 -2.18
C TYR A 276 23.06 5.91 -0.82
N PRO A 277 23.67 5.43 0.28
CA PRO A 277 23.45 6.01 1.60
C PRO A 277 23.94 7.47 1.71
N ASP A 278 24.92 7.84 0.88
CA ASP A 278 25.62 9.13 0.95
C ASP A 278 25.32 10.06 -0.24
N LEU A 279 24.44 9.64 -1.17
CA LEU A 279 24.10 10.46 -2.34
C LEU A 279 22.76 11.15 -2.13
N SER A 280 22.71 12.43 -2.48
CA SER A 280 21.47 13.17 -2.56
C SER A 280 20.60 12.71 -3.72
N PHE A 281 19.31 13.00 -3.61
CA PHE A 281 18.27 12.80 -4.63
C PHE A 281 18.74 13.12 -6.06
N SER A 282 19.35 14.29 -6.26
CA SER A 282 19.74 14.79 -7.59
C SER A 282 20.88 13.97 -8.17
N GLU A 283 21.79 13.53 -7.30
CA GLU A 283 22.96 12.75 -7.69
C GLU A 283 22.58 11.33 -8.13
N VAL A 284 21.65 10.68 -7.42
CA VAL A 284 21.15 9.34 -7.78
C VAL A 284 20.45 9.39 -9.13
N THR A 285 19.50 10.31 -9.32
CA THR A 285 18.75 10.45 -10.59
C THR A 285 19.70 10.76 -11.75
N SER A 286 20.63 11.71 -11.57
CA SER A 286 21.60 12.07 -12.61
C SER A 286 22.54 10.90 -12.95
N ALA A 287 23.02 10.16 -11.95
CA ALA A 287 23.90 9.01 -12.16
C ALA A 287 23.21 7.88 -12.93
N VAL A 288 21.99 7.50 -12.51
CA VAL A 288 21.21 6.44 -13.13
C VAL A 288 20.85 6.80 -14.57
N VAL A 289 20.31 8.01 -14.81
CA VAL A 289 19.91 8.46 -16.14
C VAL A 289 21.11 8.57 -17.08
N ARG A 290 22.23 9.18 -16.65
CA ARG A 290 23.44 9.30 -17.46
C ARG A 290 24.03 7.93 -17.81
N GLN A 291 24.05 6.99 -16.87
CA GLN A 291 24.59 5.66 -17.11
C GLN A 291 23.70 4.84 -18.06
N CYS A 292 22.37 4.99 -17.96
CA CYS A 292 21.42 4.36 -18.87
C CYS A 292 21.51 4.91 -20.30
N ILE A 293 21.65 6.23 -20.47
CA ILE A 293 21.88 6.86 -21.79
C ILE A 293 23.19 6.33 -22.40
N GLN A 294 24.28 6.32 -21.64
CA GLN A 294 25.57 5.85 -22.14
C GLN A 294 25.57 4.36 -22.49
N LYS A 295 24.89 3.51 -21.71
CA LYS A 295 24.74 2.08 -22.03
C LYS A 295 23.84 1.88 -23.25
N GLY A 296 22.70 2.57 -23.33
CA GLY A 296 21.79 2.50 -24.46
C GLY A 296 22.40 2.98 -25.78
N GLU A 297 23.31 3.96 -25.76
CA GLU A 297 24.10 4.36 -26.92
C GLU A 297 25.14 3.32 -27.32
N LYS A 298 25.80 2.68 -26.35
CA LYS A 298 26.77 1.61 -26.61
C LYS A 298 26.09 0.36 -27.16
N GLU A 299 24.92 0.01 -26.66
CA GLU A 299 24.13 -1.12 -27.17
C GLU A 299 23.59 -0.82 -28.56
N ARG A 300 23.01 0.38 -28.82
CA ARG A 300 22.62 0.79 -30.17
C ARG A 300 23.79 0.82 -31.16
N LYS A 301 25.01 1.17 -30.71
CA LYS A 301 26.23 1.07 -31.55
C LYS A 301 26.67 -0.37 -31.79
N LYS A 302 26.50 -1.27 -30.81
CA LYS A 302 26.75 -2.71 -30.98
C LYS A 302 25.73 -3.36 -31.91
N GLU A 303 24.46 -3.00 -31.79
CA GLU A 303 23.35 -3.50 -32.60
C GLU A 303 23.47 -3.03 -34.04
N ARG A 304 23.80 -1.75 -34.28
CA ARG A 304 24.17 -1.23 -35.61
C ARG A 304 25.39 -1.93 -36.23
N ARG A 305 26.31 -2.44 -35.41
CA ARG A 305 27.50 -3.18 -35.85
C ARG A 305 27.19 -4.67 -36.10
N LEU A 306 26.24 -5.27 -35.35
CA LEU A 306 25.76 -6.63 -35.58
C LEU A 306 24.85 -6.75 -36.81
N VAL A 307 24.03 -5.75 -37.10
CA VAL A 307 23.20 -5.71 -38.33
C VAL A 307 24.06 -5.59 -39.60
N GLN A 308 25.34 -5.23 -39.47
CA GLN A 308 26.32 -5.21 -40.57
C GLN A 308 27.07 -6.53 -40.77
N THR A 309 26.89 -7.52 -39.89
CA THR A 309 27.54 -8.82 -39.99
C THR A 309 26.53 -9.93 -39.71
N ASP A 310 25.93 -10.49 -40.76
CA ASP A 310 25.06 -11.68 -40.69
C ASP A 310 25.73 -12.83 -39.93
N LYS A 311 25.45 -12.98 -38.63
CA LYS A 311 25.55 -14.24 -37.86
C LYS A 311 24.57 -14.23 -36.69
N CYS A 312 23.36 -14.72 -36.93
CA CYS A 312 22.45 -15.18 -35.88
C CYS A 312 22.89 -16.56 -35.39
N THR A 313 23.00 -16.76 -34.06
CA THR A 313 22.47 -17.94 -33.34
C THR A 313 22.66 -17.86 -31.82
N SER A 314 21.54 -18.06 -31.12
CA SER A 314 21.34 -18.62 -29.77
C SER A 314 21.25 -17.68 -28.54
N PRO A 315 20.43 -18.06 -27.53
CA PRO A 315 19.83 -17.14 -26.56
C PRO A 315 20.33 -17.40 -25.12
N ASP A 316 21.13 -16.48 -24.56
CA ASP A 316 21.63 -16.63 -23.20
C ASP A 316 20.95 -15.71 -22.18
N PHE A 317 20.45 -16.39 -21.16
CA PHE A 317 19.74 -15.94 -19.97
C PHE A 317 20.64 -15.16 -18.99
N HIS A 318 21.38 -14.14 -19.48
CA HIS A 318 22.39 -13.41 -18.71
C HIS A 318 22.05 -11.92 -18.43
N ALA A 319 20.84 -11.48 -18.76
CA ALA A 319 20.48 -10.05 -18.78
C ALA A 319 20.03 -9.43 -17.43
N LEU A 320 20.01 -10.17 -16.32
CA LEU A 320 19.48 -9.64 -15.03
C LEU A 320 20.54 -9.22 -13.99
N THR A 321 21.83 -9.25 -14.32
CA THR A 321 22.91 -8.83 -13.39
C THR A 321 23.64 -7.54 -13.77
N LEU A 322 23.19 -6.79 -14.79
CA LEU A 322 23.95 -5.65 -15.35
C LEU A 322 23.41 -4.24 -15.07
N SER A 323 22.45 -4.08 -14.16
CA SER A 323 21.92 -2.73 -13.82
C SER A 323 22.26 -2.23 -12.42
N ILE A 324 22.91 -3.03 -11.57
CA ILE A 324 23.39 -2.53 -10.28
C ILE A 324 24.85 -2.09 -10.45
N PRO A 325 25.20 -0.80 -10.22
CA PRO A 325 26.59 -0.38 -10.26
C PRO A 325 27.38 -1.15 -9.19
N ARG A 326 28.42 -1.88 -9.61
CA ARG A 326 29.46 -2.38 -8.70
C ARG A 326 30.07 -1.17 -7.99
N THR A 327 30.14 -1.21 -6.66
CA THR A 327 30.69 -0.15 -5.79
C THR A 327 32.21 0.06 -5.91
N ASP A 328 32.86 -0.43 -6.96
CA ASP A 328 34.32 -0.35 -7.12
C ASP A 328 34.82 0.95 -7.80
N SER A 329 33.93 1.90 -8.09
CA SER A 329 34.29 3.14 -8.82
C SER A 329 34.53 4.38 -7.93
N LEU A 330 34.89 4.21 -6.65
CA LEU A 330 35.24 5.31 -5.73
C LEU A 330 36.73 5.30 -5.34
N LYS A 331 37.62 5.04 -6.30
CA LYS A 331 39.07 5.29 -6.17
C LYS A 331 39.52 6.46 -7.03
N THR A 332 38.96 7.65 -6.81
CA THR A 332 39.59 8.91 -7.22
C THR A 332 39.24 10.00 -6.23
N VAL A 333 39.89 9.98 -5.06
CA VAL A 333 40.05 11.18 -4.23
C VAL A 333 41.43 11.76 -4.57
N PRO A 334 41.55 13.05 -4.93
CA PRO A 334 42.85 13.67 -5.22
C PRO A 334 43.74 13.65 -3.97
N LYS A 335 44.98 13.17 -4.13
CA LYS A 335 46.05 13.35 -3.14
C LYS A 335 46.48 14.82 -3.15
N THR A 336 46.05 15.60 -2.17
CA THR A 336 46.74 16.84 -1.78
C THR A 336 46.23 17.28 -0.42
N ILE A 337 47.03 17.01 0.62
CA ILE A 337 47.48 17.91 1.68
C ILE A 337 48.33 17.04 2.62
N ALA A 338 49.63 17.30 2.61
CA ALA A 338 50.58 16.72 3.54
C ALA A 338 50.38 17.29 4.95
N PRO A 339 50.82 16.58 5.99
CA PRO A 339 51.41 17.22 7.14
C PRO A 339 52.89 16.82 7.26
N THR A 340 53.73 17.83 7.16
CA THR A 340 55.11 17.82 7.64
C THR A 340 55.09 17.90 9.16
N THR A 341 55.66 16.90 9.85
CA THR A 341 56.79 17.00 10.80
C THR A 341 56.76 15.94 11.91
N HIS A 342 57.93 15.28 12.05
CA HIS A 342 58.62 14.81 13.26
C HIS A 342 57.87 13.88 14.25
N SER A 343 58.27 12.61 14.41
CA SER A 343 59.51 12.08 15.03
C SER A 343 59.31 11.73 16.51
N GLN A 344 59.63 10.46 16.84
CA GLN A 344 59.98 9.92 18.17
C GLN A 344 58.80 9.76 19.17
N PHE A 345 58.66 8.70 19.98
CA PHE A 345 59.61 7.75 20.56
C PHE A 345 58.94 6.37 20.77
N MET A 346 59.78 5.33 20.84
CA MET A 346 59.48 3.97 21.26
C MET A 346 58.97 3.89 22.71
N SER A 347 57.98 3.04 22.98
CA SER A 347 57.94 1.97 24.01
C SER A 347 56.52 1.42 24.11
#